data_AF-A0A2V8IJR8-F1
#
_entry.id   AF-A0A2V8IJR8-F1
#
_cell.length_a   1.000
_cell.length_b   1.000
_cell.length_c   1.000
_cell.angle_alpha   90.00
_cell.angle_beta   90.00
_cell.angle_gamma   90.00
#
_symmetry.space_group_name_H-M   'P 1'
#
loop_
_entity.id
_entity.type
_entity.pdbx_description
1 polymer ?
#
loop_
_entity_poly.entity_id
_entity_poly.type
_entity_poly.pdbx_seq_one_letter_code
_entity_poly.pdbx_strand_id
1 'polypeptide(L)'
;MPQKKTGRRCPQKSAGARDPAKPAGHGSKPEAVRETAILALLSEKTIAAAAKRCGVNERTLRRWMTDDEDFKRELADARRATFQAGMNRVQALTAQAVETLEALMRPKVPPAVRLGAARTVAELGTHQHDAETILEKLEQIEAFQRKQDNRR
;
A
#
# COMPACT_ATOMS: atom_id res chain seq x y z
N MET A 1 -25.49 -83.30 35.85
CA MET A 1 -24.09 -83.65 36.21
C MET A 1 -23.47 -84.32 34.99
N PRO A 2 -22.22 -84.02 34.56
CA PRO A 2 -21.14 -83.38 35.30
C PRO A 2 -20.71 -82.01 34.75
N GLN A 3 -20.09 -81.24 35.63
CA GLN A 3 -19.45 -79.96 35.40
C GLN A 3 -17.97 -80.12 34.99
N LYS A 4 -17.40 -79.07 34.38
CA LYS A 4 -16.04 -78.51 34.63
C LYS A 4 -15.91 -77.23 33.79
N LYS A 5 -16.02 -76.02 34.38
CA LYS A 5 -14.92 -75.21 34.96
C LYS A 5 -13.77 -75.07 33.96
N THR A 6 -13.46 -73.91 33.40
CA THR A 6 -12.70 -72.77 33.98
C THR A 6 -12.37 -71.82 32.80
N GLY A 7 -12.24 -70.50 32.85
CA GLY A 7 -12.27 -69.49 33.90
C GLY A 7 -11.86 -68.12 33.31
N ARG A 8 -12.07 -67.05 34.11
CA ARG A 8 -11.29 -65.77 34.21
C ARG A 8 -10.90 -65.07 32.89
N ARG A 9 -11.12 -63.78 32.65
CA ARG A 9 -11.18 -62.57 33.51
C ARG A 9 -11.51 -61.40 32.56
N CYS A 10 -12.28 -60.43 33.01
CA CYS A 10 -12.05 -59.04 32.59
C CYS A 10 -10.97 -58.48 33.54
N PRO A 11 -10.02 -57.63 33.07
CA PRO A 11 -10.22 -56.20 33.29
C PRO A 11 -9.64 -55.26 32.20
N GLN A 12 -10.41 -54.21 31.93
CA GLN A 12 -10.06 -52.80 31.71
C GLN A 12 -8.63 -52.34 31.30
N LYS A 13 -8.65 -51.40 30.32
CA LYS A 13 -7.86 -50.15 30.11
C LYS A 13 -6.53 -50.18 29.32
N SER A 14 -6.55 -49.52 28.15
CA SER A 14 -5.67 -48.41 27.71
C SER A 14 -6.13 -47.99 26.29
N ALA A 15 -6.66 -46.78 26.03
CA ALA A 15 -6.02 -45.46 25.97
C ALA A 15 -4.78 -45.40 25.04
N GLY A 16 -4.96 -44.78 23.86
CA GLY A 16 -3.90 -44.35 22.93
C GLY A 16 -4.27 -44.64 21.47
N ALA A 17 -4.72 -43.63 20.70
CA ALA A 17 -3.87 -42.86 19.78
C ALA A 17 -3.60 -43.64 18.46
N ARG A 18 -3.85 -43.17 17.24
CA ARG A 18 -4.21 -41.89 16.60
C ARG A 18 -4.71 -42.24 15.19
N ASP A 19 -5.63 -41.45 14.64
CA ASP A 19 -5.66 -41.09 13.22
C ASP A 19 -6.52 -39.81 13.07
N PRO A 20 -6.31 -38.94 12.07
CA PRO A 20 -5.58 -39.19 10.83
C PRO A 20 -4.48 -38.16 10.48
N ALA A 21 -3.71 -38.56 9.49
CA ALA A 21 -2.78 -37.80 8.66
C ALA A 21 -3.03 -36.28 8.59
N LYS A 22 -1.97 -35.54 8.96
CA LYS A 22 -1.80 -34.12 8.70
C LYS A 22 -1.33 -33.94 7.25
N PRO A 23 -2.07 -33.28 6.35
CA PRO A 23 -1.45 -32.86 5.09
C PRO A 23 -0.52 -31.68 5.41
N ALA A 24 0.78 -31.92 5.31
CA ALA A 24 1.77 -30.86 5.15
C ALA A 24 1.60 -30.28 3.74
N GLY A 25 0.76 -29.24 3.62
CA GLY A 25 0.55 -28.48 2.40
C GLY A 25 1.41 -27.21 2.39
N HIS A 26 2.07 -26.95 1.26
CA HIS A 26 3.08 -25.92 1.05
C HIS A 26 2.58 -24.50 1.38
N GLY A 27 3.48 -23.69 1.95
CA GLY A 27 3.24 -22.39 2.58
C GLY A 27 2.85 -21.22 1.67
N SER A 28 2.24 -21.44 0.51
CA SER A 28 1.63 -20.37 -0.29
C SER A 28 0.11 -20.44 -0.15
N LYS A 29 -0.49 -19.49 0.58
CA LYS A 29 -1.94 -19.28 0.44
C LYS A 29 -2.24 -18.87 -1.02
N PRO A 30 -3.46 -19.13 -1.53
CA PRO A 30 -3.82 -18.79 -2.89
C PRO A 30 -3.51 -17.31 -3.19
N GLU A 31 -3.01 -17.02 -4.39
CA GLU A 31 -2.68 -15.66 -4.85
C GLU A 31 -3.83 -14.67 -4.62
N ALA A 32 -5.06 -15.09 -4.87
CA ALA A 32 -6.28 -14.31 -4.62
C ALA A 32 -6.43 -13.86 -3.14
N VAL A 33 -5.96 -14.65 -2.18
CA VAL A 33 -5.97 -14.28 -0.75
C VAL A 33 -4.91 -13.22 -0.46
N ARG A 34 -3.75 -13.27 -1.14
CA ARG A 34 -2.70 -12.26 -1.00
C ARG A 34 -3.16 -10.92 -1.59
N GLU A 35 -3.74 -10.94 -2.78
CA GLU A 35 -4.30 -9.75 -3.41
C GLU A 35 -5.40 -9.11 -2.55
N THR A 36 -6.35 -9.90 -2.06
CA THR A 36 -7.40 -9.42 -1.15
C THR A 36 -6.81 -8.84 0.14
N ALA A 37 -5.74 -9.44 0.67
CA ALA A 37 -5.04 -8.93 1.84
C ALA A 37 -4.34 -7.59 1.57
N ILE A 38 -3.74 -7.41 0.40
CA ILE A 38 -3.14 -6.13 -0.02
C ILE A 38 -4.22 -5.06 -0.12
N LEU A 39 -5.34 -5.34 -0.80
CA LEU A 39 -6.47 -4.40 -0.91
C LEU A 39 -7.04 -4.03 0.47
N ALA A 40 -7.18 -5.01 1.36
CA ALA A 40 -7.63 -4.77 2.74
C ALA A 40 -6.64 -3.91 3.53
N LEU A 41 -5.33 -4.14 3.38
CA LEU A 41 -4.28 -3.34 4.03
C LEU A 41 -4.20 -1.90 3.50
N LEU A 42 -4.63 -1.65 2.26
CA LEU A 42 -4.69 -0.31 1.67
C LEU A 42 -5.93 0.48 2.08
N SER A 43 -7.03 -0.21 2.39
CA SER A 43 -8.34 0.42 2.66
C SER A 43 -8.66 0.57 4.15
N GLU A 44 -8.15 -0.32 5.01
CA GLU A 44 -8.48 -0.33 6.43
C GLU A 44 -7.48 0.45 7.28
N LYS A 45 -7.98 1.09 8.36
CA LYS A 45 -7.15 1.88 9.28
C LYS A 45 -6.26 1.04 10.20
N THR A 46 -6.56 -0.25 10.36
CA THR A 46 -5.85 -1.14 11.29
C THR A 46 -5.61 -2.51 10.68
N ILE A 47 -4.53 -3.18 11.11
CA ILE A 47 -4.19 -4.54 10.64
C ILE A 47 -5.26 -5.55 11.08
N ALA A 48 -5.87 -5.37 12.26
CA ALA A 48 -6.97 -6.21 12.73
C ALA A 48 -8.21 -6.13 11.82
N ALA A 49 -8.57 -4.92 11.37
CA ALA A 49 -9.67 -4.73 10.44
C ALA A 49 -9.33 -5.30 9.04
N ALA A 50 -8.11 -5.09 8.56
CA ALA A 50 -7.65 -5.67 7.30
C ALA A 50 -7.68 -7.20 7.32
N ALA A 51 -7.19 -7.80 8.41
CA ALA A 51 -7.20 -9.24 8.66
C ALA A 51 -8.62 -9.82 8.64
N LYS A 52 -9.56 -9.15 9.33
CA LYS A 52 -10.99 -9.53 9.31
C LYS A 52 -11.57 -9.45 7.90
N ARG A 53 -11.25 -8.38 7.16
CA ARG A 53 -11.77 -8.12 5.80
C ARG A 53 -11.26 -9.13 4.77
N CYS A 54 -10.00 -9.53 4.84
CA CYS A 54 -9.42 -10.52 3.93
C CYS A 54 -9.56 -11.98 4.40
N GLY A 55 -10.19 -12.22 5.56
CA GLY A 55 -10.40 -13.58 6.08
C GLY A 55 -9.14 -14.28 6.56
N VAL A 56 -8.11 -13.52 6.96
CA VAL A 56 -6.81 -14.06 7.42
C VAL A 56 -6.60 -13.73 8.90
N ASN A 57 -6.03 -14.66 9.67
CA ASN A 57 -5.64 -14.37 11.05
C ASN A 57 -4.60 -13.23 11.10
N GLU A 58 -4.82 -12.24 11.97
CA GLU A 58 -3.94 -11.06 12.12
C GLU A 58 -2.46 -11.42 12.30
N ARG A 59 -2.14 -12.46 13.08
CA ARG A 59 -0.76 -12.94 13.27
C ARG A 59 -0.13 -13.37 11.95
N THR A 60 -0.91 -13.97 11.06
CA THR A 60 -0.43 -14.37 9.74
C THR A 60 -0.21 -13.17 8.83
N LEU A 61 -1.12 -12.19 8.85
CA LEU A 61 -0.98 -10.95 8.07
C LEU A 61 0.26 -10.15 8.52
N ARG A 62 0.49 -10.06 9.84
CA ARG A 62 1.71 -9.47 10.40
C ARG A 62 2.97 -10.21 9.97
N ARG A 63 2.96 -11.55 9.99
CA ARG A 63 4.08 -12.37 9.52
C ARG A 63 4.41 -12.08 8.05
N TRP A 64 3.41 -11.97 7.18
CA TRP A 64 3.62 -11.62 5.78
C TRP A 64 4.22 -10.23 5.60
N MET A 65 3.80 -9.26 6.41
CA MET A 65 4.36 -7.90 6.34
C MET A 65 5.82 -7.79 6.82
N THR A 66 6.31 -8.77 7.58
CA THR A 66 7.67 -8.72 8.15
C THR A 66 8.62 -9.71 7.48
N ASP A 67 8.18 -10.95 7.29
CA ASP A 67 9.04 -12.10 6.97
C ASP A 67 8.90 -12.57 5.51
N ASP A 68 7.92 -12.05 4.76
CA ASP A 68 7.65 -12.42 3.37
C ASP A 68 8.03 -11.25 2.44
N GLU A 69 9.20 -11.34 1.82
CA GLU A 69 9.74 -10.26 0.98
C GLU A 69 8.90 -10.02 -0.29
N ASP A 70 8.29 -11.05 -0.86
CA ASP A 70 7.42 -10.90 -2.03
C ASP A 70 6.15 -10.13 -1.65
N PHE A 71 5.53 -10.48 -0.52
CA PHE A 71 4.34 -9.76 -0.04
C PHE A 71 4.67 -8.30 0.29
N LYS A 72 5.84 -8.04 0.89
CA LYS A 72 6.29 -6.68 1.20
C LYS A 72 6.49 -5.85 -0.07
N ARG A 73 7.10 -6.43 -1.11
CA ARG A 73 7.27 -5.78 -2.41
C ARG A 73 5.92 -5.46 -3.04
N GLU A 74 5.03 -6.44 -3.16
CA GLU A 74 3.69 -6.26 -3.73
C GLU A 74 2.88 -5.19 -2.99
N LEU A 75 2.89 -5.21 -1.65
CA LEU A 75 2.23 -4.17 -0.84
C LEU A 75 2.85 -2.79 -1.06
N ALA A 76 4.17 -2.69 -1.17
CA ALA A 76 4.85 -1.43 -1.43
C ALA A 76 4.53 -0.88 -2.82
N ASP A 77 4.48 -1.75 -3.83
CA ASP A 77 4.08 -1.39 -5.20
C ASP A 77 2.62 -0.93 -5.23
N ALA A 78 1.72 -1.64 -4.57
CA ALA A 78 0.31 -1.25 -4.51
C ALA A 78 0.11 0.07 -3.74
N ARG A 79 0.90 0.34 -2.68
CA ARG A 79 0.94 1.64 -2.00
C ARG A 79 1.41 2.76 -2.93
N ARG A 80 2.49 2.53 -3.68
CA ARG A 80 2.97 3.48 -4.69
C ARG A 80 1.90 3.75 -5.73
N ALA A 81 1.29 2.72 -6.30
CA ALA A 81 0.23 2.86 -7.30
C ALA A 81 -0.98 3.67 -6.75
N THR A 82 -1.41 3.38 -5.53
CA THR A 82 -2.51 4.12 -4.86
C THR A 82 -2.15 5.59 -4.65
N PHE A 83 -0.94 5.86 -4.19
CA PHE A 83 -0.45 7.23 -4.02
C PHE A 83 -0.39 7.98 -5.35
N GLN A 84 0.16 7.35 -6.39
CA GLN A 84 0.23 7.95 -7.74
C GLN A 84 -1.17 8.22 -8.30
N ALA A 85 -2.13 7.30 -8.14
CA ALA A 85 -3.51 7.53 -8.53
C ALA A 85 -4.13 8.75 -7.81
N GLY A 86 -3.87 8.89 -6.51
CA GLY A 86 -4.26 10.07 -5.74
C GLY A 86 -3.62 11.36 -6.25
N MET A 87 -2.33 11.32 -6.57
CA MET A 87 -1.61 12.49 -7.09
C MET A 87 -2.10 12.89 -8.48
N ASN A 88 -2.37 11.93 -9.36
CA ASN A 88 -2.99 12.17 -10.66
C ASN A 88 -4.35 12.88 -10.51
N ARG A 89 -5.13 12.50 -9.48
CA ARG A 89 -6.40 13.17 -9.18
C ARG A 89 -6.18 14.62 -8.72
N VAL A 90 -5.17 14.87 -7.88
CA VAL A 90 -4.80 16.24 -7.47
C VAL A 90 -4.38 17.06 -8.70
N GLN A 91 -3.54 16.53 -9.58
CA GLN A 91 -3.11 17.22 -10.78
C GLN A 91 -4.28 17.57 -11.70
N ALA A 92 -5.24 16.66 -11.87
CA ALA A 92 -6.46 16.93 -12.63
C ALA A 92 -7.31 18.06 -12.00
N LEU A 93 -7.41 18.10 -10.66
CA LEU A 93 -8.10 19.19 -9.95
C LEU A 93 -7.35 20.52 -10.12
N THR A 94 -6.02 20.51 -10.15
CA THR A 94 -5.22 21.71 -10.44
C THR A 94 -5.55 22.27 -11.82
N ALA A 95 -5.67 21.42 -12.85
CA ALA A 95 -6.08 21.86 -14.19
C ALA A 95 -7.47 22.54 -14.16
N GLN A 96 -8.44 21.93 -13.48
CA GLN A 96 -9.77 22.52 -13.30
C GLN A 96 -9.75 23.85 -12.52
N ALA A 97 -8.85 23.97 -11.54
CA ALA A 97 -8.67 25.22 -10.81
C ALA A 97 -8.12 26.34 -11.71
N VAL A 98 -7.20 26.01 -12.63
CA VAL A 98 -6.68 26.98 -13.61
C VAL A 98 -7.79 27.44 -14.57
N GLU A 99 -8.62 26.53 -15.08
CA GLU A 99 -9.80 26.89 -15.90
C GLU A 99 -10.76 27.82 -15.13
N THR A 100 -10.94 27.57 -13.84
CA THR A 100 -11.77 28.42 -12.97
C THR A 100 -11.16 29.81 -12.84
N LEU A 101 -9.84 29.91 -12.62
CA LEU A 101 -9.14 31.20 -12.57
C LEU A 101 -9.25 31.96 -13.90
N GLU A 102 -9.13 31.27 -15.04
CA GLU A 102 -9.34 31.86 -16.37
C GLU A 102 -10.75 32.46 -16.52
N ALA A 103 -11.78 31.71 -16.11
CA ALA A 103 -13.15 32.19 -16.14
C ALA A 103 -13.37 33.42 -15.24
N LEU A 104 -12.75 33.44 -14.06
CA LEU A 104 -12.81 34.56 -13.12
C LEU A 104 -12.10 35.83 -13.62
N MET A 105 -11.22 35.71 -14.63
CA MET A 105 -10.55 36.86 -15.23
C MET A 105 -11.38 37.59 -16.30
N ARG A 106 -12.61 37.13 -16.61
CA ARG A 106 -13.43 37.71 -17.67
C ARG A 106 -13.99 39.10 -17.29
N PRO A 107 -14.33 39.97 -18.27
CA PRO A 107 -14.78 41.34 -18.03
C PRO A 107 -16.02 41.48 -17.13
N LYS A 108 -16.93 40.48 -17.17
CA LYS A 108 -18.20 40.47 -16.44
C LYS A 108 -18.07 40.12 -14.94
N VAL A 109 -16.89 39.70 -14.50
CA VAL A 109 -16.61 39.34 -13.10
C VAL A 109 -16.26 40.62 -12.31
N PRO A 110 -16.70 40.77 -11.04
CA PRO A 110 -16.36 41.92 -10.21
C PRO A 110 -14.85 42.21 -10.19
N PRO A 111 -14.42 43.49 -10.30
CA PRO A 111 -13.01 43.85 -10.44
C PRO A 111 -12.08 43.26 -9.38
N ALA A 112 -12.51 43.21 -8.12
CA ALA A 112 -11.73 42.65 -7.02
C ALA A 112 -11.48 41.14 -7.19
N VAL A 113 -12.49 40.38 -7.63
CA VAL A 113 -12.38 38.92 -7.86
C VAL A 113 -11.47 38.65 -9.06
N ARG A 114 -11.61 39.44 -10.13
CA ARG A 114 -10.73 39.36 -11.30
C ARG A 114 -9.27 39.67 -10.95
N LEU A 115 -9.02 40.71 -10.16
CA LEU A 115 -7.68 41.06 -9.69
C LEU A 115 -7.07 39.92 -8.86
N GLY A 116 -7.86 39.34 -7.95
CA GLY A 116 -7.44 38.17 -7.17
C GLY A 116 -7.04 36.99 -8.06
N ALA A 117 -7.89 36.62 -9.02
CA ALA A 117 -7.61 35.52 -9.96
C ALA A 117 -6.36 35.79 -10.80
N ALA A 118 -6.23 37.00 -11.36
CA ALA A 118 -5.06 37.39 -12.15
C ALA A 118 -3.76 37.35 -11.34
N ARG A 119 -3.81 37.82 -10.09
CA ARG A 119 -2.67 37.75 -9.16
C ARG A 119 -2.26 36.31 -8.86
N THR A 120 -3.23 35.44 -8.55
CA THR A 120 -2.95 34.02 -8.28
C THR A 120 -2.30 33.32 -9.49
N VAL A 121 -2.77 33.60 -10.71
CA VAL A 121 -2.16 33.05 -11.93
C VAL A 121 -0.72 33.57 -12.12
N ALA A 122 -0.49 34.87 -11.90
CA ALA A 122 0.85 35.46 -12.01
C ALA A 122 1.84 34.92 -10.97
N GLU A 123 1.39 34.71 -9.73
CA GLU A 123 2.18 34.09 -8.65
C GLU A 123 2.54 32.64 -9.01
N LEU A 124 1.57 31.85 -9.51
CA LEU A 124 1.82 30.47 -9.95
C LEU A 124 2.87 30.39 -11.07
N GLY A 125 2.78 31.28 -12.06
CA GLY A 125 3.74 31.34 -13.18
C GLY A 125 5.16 31.70 -12.73
N THR A 126 5.29 32.67 -11.82
CA THR A 126 6.60 33.06 -11.26
C THR A 126 7.22 31.91 -10.47
N HIS A 127 6.44 31.25 -9.60
CA HIS A 127 6.93 30.12 -8.80
C HIS A 127 7.38 28.93 -9.66
N GLN A 128 6.67 28.65 -10.76
CA GLN A 128 7.07 27.60 -11.70
C GLN A 128 8.41 27.93 -12.38
N HIS A 129 8.58 29.17 -12.84
CA HIS A 129 9.83 29.61 -13.45
C HIS A 129 11.02 29.56 -12.47
N ASP A 130 10.80 29.96 -11.22
CA ASP A 130 11.81 29.89 -10.17
C ASP A 130 12.23 28.44 -9.90
N ALA A 131 11.26 27.51 -9.82
CA ALA A 131 11.54 26.09 -9.60
C ALA A 131 12.37 25.47 -10.73
N GLU A 132 12.02 25.75 -11.99
CA GLU A 132 12.78 25.31 -13.16
C GLU A 132 14.20 25.87 -13.15
N THR A 133 14.34 27.17 -12.88
CA THR A 133 15.64 27.83 -12.77
C THR A 133 16.50 27.21 -11.66
N ILE A 134 15.92 26.91 -10.49
CA ILE A 134 16.63 26.27 -9.38
C ILE A 134 17.13 24.88 -9.77
N LEU A 135 16.28 24.06 -10.41
CA LEU A 135 16.66 22.70 -10.85
C LEU A 135 17.81 22.74 -11.86
N GLU A 136 17.73 23.62 -12.86
CA GLU A 136 18.82 23.81 -13.83
C GLU A 136 20.15 24.20 -13.16
N LYS A 137 20.08 25.07 -12.15
CA LYS A 137 21.28 25.49 -11.40
C LYS A 137 21.85 24.35 -10.56
N LEU A 138 21.02 23.51 -9.95
CA LEU A 138 21.46 22.33 -9.22
C LEU A 138 22.18 21.34 -10.14
N GLU A 139 21.64 21.06 -11.32
CA GLU A 139 22.28 20.18 -12.30
C GLU A 139 23.64 20.73 -12.77
N GLN A 140 23.74 22.04 -12.99
CA GLN A 140 25.01 22.69 -13.34
C GLN A 140 26.06 22.53 -12.23
N ILE A 141 25.65 22.68 -10.97
CA ILE A 141 26.54 22.51 -9.79
C ILE A 141 26.99 21.06 -9.67
N GLU A 142 26.08 20.09 -9.76
CA GLU A 142 26.44 18.67 -9.70
C GLU A 142 27.39 18.27 -10.82
N ALA A 143 27.16 18.75 -12.05
CA ALA A 143 28.04 18.49 -13.18
C ALA A 143 29.45 19.09 -12.98
N PHE A 144 29.54 20.26 -12.35
CA PHE A 144 30.81 20.89 -12.02
C PHE A 144 31.56 20.11 -10.93
N GLN A 145 30.87 19.67 -9.88
CA GLN A 145 31.46 18.86 -8.81
C GLN A 145 32.01 17.54 -9.34
N ARG A 146 31.22 16.80 -10.14
CA ARG A 146 31.68 15.56 -10.78
C ARG A 146 32.95 15.76 -11.63
N LYS A 147 33.07 16.90 -12.31
CA LYS A 147 34.28 17.26 -13.09
C LYS A 147 35.48 17.57 -12.20
N GLN A 148 35.29 18.13 -11.00
CA GLN A 148 36.37 18.38 -10.06
C GLN A 148 36.83 17.10 -9.37
N ASP A 149 35.89 16.22 -9.00
CA ASP A 149 36.20 14.93 -8.39
C ASP A 149 36.99 14.03 -9.35
N ASN A 150 36.62 14.00 -10.63
CA ASN A 150 37.39 13.28 -11.68
C ASN A 150 38.77 13.89 -11.98
N ARG A 151 39.08 15.10 -11.48
CA ARG A 151 40.38 15.75 -11.67
C ARG A 151 41.33 15.56 -10.47
N ARG A 152 40.85 14.98 -9.37
CA ARG A 152 41.66 14.64 -8.18
C ARG A 152 42.04 13.17 -8.22
#